data_AF-A0A8T3R0E7-F1
#
_entry.id   AF-A0A8T3R0E7-F1
#
_cell.length_a   1.000
_cell.length_b   1.000
_cell.length_c   1.000
_cell.angle_alpha   90.00
_cell.angle_beta   90.00
_cell.angle_gamma   90.00
#
_symmetry.space_group_name_H-M   'P 1'
#
loop_
_entity.id
_entity.type
_entity.pdbx_description
1 polymer ?
#
loop_
_entity_poly.entity_id
_entity_poly.type
_entity_poly.pdbx_seq_one_letter_code
_entity_poly.pdbx_strand_id
1 'polypeptide(L)'
;RGFDHLIYVWGADHHGTVARLRNAAEAMGYDREAVQILLYSWVRFVRDGEEISMSKRAGDFITLDDLLAEVGVDAARWFFASRAVTTGIDFDIELAKKQSNENPVYYVQYAHARIASILRKAEGVGLAPADLGLVPADVAGDGALSGAREALLSGAPEAMLARAIARFPEVVEDAVAAEETQGITAYATELATTFHGFYRDARVVDPDEPTRSAARLALAQAARITLANALALLGISAPDSM
;
A
#
# COMPACT_ATOMS: atom_id res chain seq x y z
N ARG A 1 22.17 17.21 -16.14
CA ARG A 1 21.51 17.02 -14.82
C ARG A 1 22.34 16.13 -13.88
N GLY A 2 23.38 15.42 -14.38
CA GLY A 2 24.37 14.73 -13.53
C GLY A 2 23.84 13.47 -12.85
N PHE A 3 22.92 12.76 -13.49
CA PHE A 3 22.34 11.53 -12.96
C PHE A 3 23.15 10.32 -13.43
N ASP A 4 23.38 9.39 -12.50
CA ASP A 4 24.10 8.13 -12.76
C ASP A 4 23.18 6.99 -13.20
N HIS A 5 21.86 7.16 -13.02
CA HIS A 5 20.84 6.19 -13.42
C HIS A 5 19.61 6.91 -14.01
N LEU A 6 19.10 6.41 -15.12
CA LEU A 6 17.99 6.98 -15.88
C LEU A 6 16.93 5.90 -16.12
N ILE A 7 15.77 6.06 -15.46
CA ILE A 7 14.63 5.15 -15.61
C ILE A 7 13.59 5.80 -16.53
N TYR A 8 13.29 5.14 -17.64
CA TYR A 8 12.26 5.52 -18.60
C TYR A 8 11.08 4.55 -18.53
N VAL A 9 9.85 5.08 -18.47
CA VAL A 9 8.62 4.27 -18.39
C VAL A 9 7.88 4.34 -19.73
N TRP A 10 7.86 3.23 -20.47
CA TRP A 10 7.33 3.15 -21.84
C TRP A 10 6.32 2.02 -21.99
N GLY A 11 5.51 2.06 -23.06
CA GLY A 11 4.66 0.93 -23.46
C GLY A 11 5.47 -0.22 -24.08
N ALA A 12 4.97 -1.46 -23.94
CA ALA A 12 5.62 -2.67 -24.46
C ALA A 12 5.79 -2.68 -25.99
N ASP A 13 5.03 -1.87 -26.73
CA ASP A 13 5.20 -1.63 -28.16
C ASP A 13 6.56 -1.01 -28.53
N HIS A 14 7.24 -0.38 -27.57
CA HIS A 14 8.56 0.21 -27.78
C HIS A 14 9.74 -0.75 -27.55
N HIS A 15 9.51 -2.04 -27.30
CA HIS A 15 10.58 -3.02 -27.03
C HIS A 15 11.70 -3.01 -28.08
N GLY A 16 11.37 -2.88 -29.37
CA GLY A 16 12.36 -2.83 -30.47
C GLY A 16 13.24 -1.57 -30.51
N THR A 17 12.89 -0.54 -29.73
CA THR A 17 13.64 0.73 -29.65
C THR A 17 14.59 0.77 -28.46
N VAL A 18 14.37 -0.06 -27.43
CA VAL A 18 15.18 -0.12 -26.21
C VAL A 18 16.67 -0.27 -26.51
N ALA A 19 17.03 -1.27 -27.33
CA ALA A 19 18.42 -1.52 -27.70
C ALA A 19 19.04 -0.33 -28.44
N ARG A 20 18.26 0.40 -29.24
CA ARG A 20 18.76 1.57 -30.01
C ARG A 20 19.15 2.72 -29.09
N LEU A 21 18.33 2.99 -28.07
CA LEU A 21 18.60 4.04 -27.08
C LEU A 21 19.83 3.72 -26.22
N ARG A 22 19.89 2.48 -25.73
CA ARG A 22 21.04 1.98 -24.98
C ARG A 22 22.35 2.10 -25.79
N ASN A 23 22.32 1.68 -27.06
CA ASN A 23 23.49 1.81 -27.95
C ASN A 23 23.85 3.27 -28.25
N ALA A 24 22.87 4.16 -28.36
CA ALA A 24 23.13 5.57 -28.56
C ALA A 24 23.81 6.20 -27.33
N ALA A 25 23.39 5.82 -26.12
CA ALA A 25 24.04 6.25 -24.88
C ALA A 25 25.51 5.84 -24.83
N GLU A 26 25.80 4.57 -25.15
CA GLU A 26 27.16 4.05 -25.26
C GLU A 26 27.99 4.79 -26.31
N ALA A 27 27.43 5.04 -27.50
CA ALA A 27 28.10 5.80 -28.56
C ALA A 27 28.41 7.25 -28.17
N MET A 28 27.66 7.83 -27.24
CA MET A 28 27.90 9.16 -26.66
C MET A 28 28.84 9.14 -25.45
N GLY A 29 29.36 7.97 -25.07
CA GLY A 29 30.30 7.81 -23.95
C GLY A 29 29.66 7.63 -22.58
N TYR A 30 28.37 7.29 -22.51
CA TYR A 30 27.67 6.96 -21.26
C TYR A 30 27.61 5.45 -21.04
N ASP A 31 27.42 5.04 -19.79
CA ASP A 31 27.11 3.64 -19.47
C ASP A 31 25.75 3.25 -20.10
N ARG A 32 25.75 2.11 -20.78
CA ARG A 32 24.57 1.53 -21.43
C ARG A 32 23.52 1.11 -20.41
N GLU A 33 23.95 0.59 -19.27
CA GLU A 33 23.04 0.06 -18.24
C GLU A 33 22.47 1.15 -17.34
N ALA A 34 23.11 2.33 -17.32
CA ALA A 34 22.53 3.54 -16.72
C ALA A 34 21.26 4.00 -17.43
N VAL A 35 20.96 3.49 -18.64
CA VAL A 35 19.71 3.75 -19.37
C VAL A 35 18.77 2.56 -19.25
N GLN A 36 17.88 2.63 -18.26
CA GLN A 36 16.88 1.62 -17.98
C GLN A 36 15.53 1.99 -18.59
N ILE A 37 14.88 1.02 -19.24
CA ILE A 37 13.53 1.18 -19.80
C ILE A 37 12.62 0.14 -19.14
N LEU A 38 11.66 0.61 -18.36
CA LEU A 38 10.55 -0.20 -17.83
C LEU A 38 9.45 -0.25 -18.88
N LEU A 39 9.18 -1.45 -19.41
CA LEU A 39 8.15 -1.67 -20.43
C LEU A 39 6.85 -2.13 -19.77
N TYR A 40 5.86 -1.24 -19.76
CA TYR A 40 4.52 -1.49 -19.26
C TYR A 40 3.68 -2.21 -20.31
N SER A 41 3.03 -3.29 -19.87
CA SER A 41 2.16 -4.10 -20.69
C SER A 41 0.83 -3.40 -20.98
N TRP A 42 0.04 -4.02 -21.85
CA TRP A 42 -1.26 -3.48 -22.26
C TRP A 42 -2.29 -3.57 -21.13
N VAL A 43 -3.17 -2.56 -21.11
CA VAL A 43 -4.34 -2.53 -20.24
C VAL A 43 -5.57 -2.79 -21.09
N ARG A 44 -6.39 -3.74 -20.66
CA ARG A 44 -7.74 -3.97 -21.15
C ARG A 44 -8.73 -3.47 -20.12
N PHE A 45 -9.74 -2.73 -20.54
CA PHE A 45 -10.84 -2.32 -19.67
C PHE A 45 -11.99 -3.29 -19.81
N VAL A 46 -12.56 -3.70 -18.66
CA VAL A 46 -13.65 -4.67 -18.57
C VAL A 46 -14.79 -4.03 -17.79
N ARG A 47 -16.01 -4.17 -18.30
CA ARG A 47 -17.26 -3.79 -17.61
C ARG A 47 -18.24 -4.96 -17.72
N ASP A 48 -18.81 -5.37 -16.59
CA ASP A 48 -19.75 -6.50 -16.52
C ASP A 48 -19.21 -7.80 -17.16
N GLY A 49 -17.89 -8.02 -17.09
CA GLY A 49 -17.20 -9.18 -17.68
C GLY A 49 -16.93 -9.08 -19.17
N GLU A 50 -17.35 -7.99 -19.83
CA GLU A 50 -17.11 -7.75 -21.26
C GLU A 50 -16.02 -6.70 -21.47
N GLU A 51 -15.16 -6.94 -22.48
CA GLU A 51 -14.15 -5.99 -22.88
C GLU A 51 -14.80 -4.79 -23.56
N ILE A 52 -14.54 -3.60 -23.03
CA ILE A 52 -14.99 -2.36 -23.66
C ILE A 52 -13.94 -1.89 -24.68
N SER A 53 -14.37 -1.75 -25.93
CA SER A 53 -13.47 -1.37 -27.02
C SER A 53 -13.14 0.12 -26.96
N MET A 54 -11.85 0.43 -26.86
CA MET A 54 -11.30 1.78 -27.01
C MET A 54 -11.26 2.19 -28.49
N SER A 55 -12.42 2.34 -29.13
CA SER A 55 -12.52 2.62 -30.57
C SER A 55 -12.75 4.11 -30.87
N LYS A 56 -11.71 4.79 -31.37
CA LYS A 56 -11.81 6.15 -31.94
C LYS A 56 -12.80 6.27 -33.11
N ARG A 57 -13.24 5.15 -33.71
CA ARG A 57 -14.12 5.15 -34.90
C ARG A 57 -15.61 5.10 -34.56
N ALA A 58 -15.96 4.66 -33.36
CA ALA A 58 -17.36 4.54 -32.92
C ALA A 58 -17.85 5.75 -32.10
N GLY A 59 -16.95 6.64 -31.67
CA GLY A 59 -17.30 7.78 -30.79
C GLY A 59 -17.22 7.46 -29.30
N ASP A 60 -17.10 6.18 -28.94
CA ASP A 60 -17.00 5.69 -27.57
C ASP A 60 -15.53 5.48 -27.16
N PHE A 61 -14.78 6.56 -26.91
CA PHE A 61 -13.45 6.48 -26.30
C PHE A 61 -13.54 6.96 -24.86
N ILE A 62 -13.19 6.10 -23.90
CA ILE A 62 -13.06 6.50 -22.49
C ILE A 62 -11.71 7.20 -22.34
N THR A 63 -11.72 8.50 -22.09
CA THR A 63 -10.47 9.19 -21.76
C THR A 63 -9.99 8.77 -20.37
N LEU A 64 -8.71 9.00 -20.08
CA LEU A 64 -8.22 8.81 -18.71
C LEU A 64 -9.01 9.69 -17.73
N ASP A 65 -9.39 10.90 -18.12
CA ASP A 65 -10.20 11.79 -17.29
C ASP A 65 -11.59 11.20 -17.01
N ASP A 66 -12.25 10.62 -18.01
CA ASP A 66 -13.54 9.94 -17.83
C ASP A 66 -13.42 8.74 -16.89
N LEU A 67 -12.38 7.92 -17.07
CA LEU A 67 -12.10 6.78 -16.19
C LEU A 67 -11.90 7.25 -14.75
N LEU A 68 -11.06 8.26 -14.55
CA LEU A 68 -10.75 8.80 -13.22
C LEU A 68 -11.96 9.45 -12.57
N ALA A 69 -12.83 10.11 -13.34
CA ALA A 69 -14.08 10.66 -12.83
C ALA A 69 -15.06 9.55 -12.41
N GLU A 70 -15.02 8.41 -13.09
CA GLU A 70 -15.92 7.29 -12.82
C GLU A 70 -15.46 6.44 -11.63
N VAL A 71 -14.18 6.06 -11.56
CA VAL A 71 -13.66 5.12 -10.55
C VAL A 71 -12.92 5.79 -9.39
N GLY A 72 -12.50 7.04 -9.58
CA GLY A 72 -11.66 7.77 -8.63
C GLY A 72 -10.16 7.48 -8.79
N VAL A 73 -9.35 8.47 -8.45
CA VAL A 73 -7.88 8.43 -8.62
C VAL A 73 -7.22 7.32 -7.78
N ASP A 74 -7.70 7.13 -6.56
CA ASP A 74 -7.14 6.13 -5.63
C ASP A 74 -7.34 4.71 -6.12
N ALA A 75 -8.55 4.40 -6.64
CA ALA A 75 -8.82 3.10 -7.23
C ALA A 75 -7.96 2.86 -8.47
N ALA A 76 -7.90 3.84 -9.39
CA ALA A 76 -7.06 3.72 -10.58
C ALA A 76 -5.59 3.45 -10.22
N ARG A 77 -5.01 4.23 -9.29
CA ARG A 77 -3.64 4.01 -8.78
C ARG A 77 -3.46 2.62 -8.22
N TRP A 78 -4.39 2.15 -7.38
CA TRP A 78 -4.32 0.82 -6.79
C TRP A 78 -4.27 -0.27 -7.86
N PHE A 79 -5.24 -0.29 -8.79
CA PHE A 79 -5.35 -1.36 -9.77
C PHE A 79 -4.14 -1.41 -10.71
N PHE A 80 -3.63 -0.25 -11.15
CA PHE A 80 -2.40 -0.22 -11.96
C PHE A 80 -1.15 -0.64 -11.18
N ALA A 81 -1.04 -0.24 -9.91
CA ALA A 81 0.11 -0.59 -9.07
C ALA A 81 0.08 -2.04 -8.58
N SER A 82 -1.07 -2.71 -8.61
CA SER A 82 -1.28 -4.06 -8.07
C SER A 82 -0.76 -5.20 -8.96
N ARG A 83 -0.19 -4.87 -10.12
CA ARG A 83 0.31 -5.84 -11.10
C ARG A 83 1.75 -5.51 -11.46
N ALA A 84 2.53 -6.54 -11.76
CA ALA A 84 3.86 -6.38 -12.33
C ALA A 84 3.75 -5.67 -13.68
N VAL A 85 4.71 -4.79 -13.98
CA VAL A 85 4.68 -3.92 -15.17
C VAL A 85 4.64 -4.72 -16.47
N THR A 86 5.20 -5.92 -16.47
CA THR A 86 5.26 -6.83 -17.62
C THR A 86 3.98 -7.64 -17.84
N THR A 87 3.04 -7.61 -16.90
CA THR A 87 1.80 -8.39 -16.95
C THR A 87 0.65 -7.53 -17.49
N GLY A 88 -0.10 -8.06 -18.46
CA GLY A 88 -1.29 -7.39 -18.96
C GLY A 88 -2.32 -7.21 -17.85
N ILE A 89 -3.01 -6.06 -17.83
CA ILE A 89 -3.98 -5.72 -16.79
C ILE A 89 -5.39 -5.77 -17.35
N ASP A 90 -6.23 -6.59 -16.75
CA ASP A 90 -7.68 -6.51 -16.90
C ASP A 90 -8.23 -5.57 -15.83
N PHE A 91 -8.52 -4.34 -16.22
CA PHE A 91 -9.08 -3.31 -15.35
C PHE A 91 -10.59 -3.44 -15.30
N ASP A 92 -11.11 -4.05 -14.24
CA ASP A 92 -12.55 -4.15 -13.97
C ASP A 92 -13.07 -2.83 -13.39
N ILE A 93 -13.84 -2.09 -14.20
CA ILE A 93 -14.37 -0.78 -13.83
C ILE A 93 -15.41 -0.89 -12.72
N GLU A 94 -16.27 -1.91 -12.75
CA GLU A 94 -17.32 -2.07 -11.75
C GLU A 94 -16.72 -2.45 -10.40
N LEU A 95 -15.71 -3.33 -10.38
CA LEU A 95 -14.95 -3.62 -9.16
C LEU A 95 -14.27 -2.38 -8.59
N ALA A 96 -13.65 -1.55 -9.44
CA ALA A 96 -12.96 -0.34 -9.01
C ALA A 96 -13.89 0.71 -8.37
N LYS A 97 -15.18 0.70 -8.73
CA LYS A 97 -16.22 1.60 -8.17
C LYS A 97 -16.81 1.10 -6.87
N LYS A 98 -16.72 -0.19 -6.57
CA LYS A 98 -17.40 -0.77 -5.40
C LYS A 98 -16.87 -0.17 -4.10
N GLN A 99 -17.80 0.27 -3.25
CA GLN A 99 -17.54 0.59 -1.85
C GLN A 99 -17.82 -0.63 -0.98
N SER A 100 -17.08 -1.71 -1.24
CA SER A 100 -17.23 -2.98 -0.53
C SER A 100 -15.87 -3.64 -0.32
N ASN A 101 -15.83 -4.68 0.51
CA ASN A 101 -14.61 -5.44 0.80
C ASN A 101 -14.05 -6.18 -0.43
N GLU A 102 -14.81 -6.30 -1.52
CA GLU A 102 -14.29 -6.84 -2.78
C GLU A 102 -13.30 -5.88 -3.45
N ASN A 103 -13.47 -4.57 -3.23
CA ASN A 103 -12.56 -3.57 -3.73
C ASN A 103 -11.37 -3.43 -2.76
N PRO A 104 -10.15 -3.80 -3.17
CA PRO A 104 -8.99 -3.82 -2.27
C PRO A 104 -8.59 -2.42 -1.79
N VAL A 105 -8.75 -1.37 -2.59
CA VAL A 105 -8.42 0.00 -2.11
C VAL A 105 -9.41 0.43 -1.03
N TYR A 106 -10.71 0.17 -1.22
CA TYR A 106 -11.74 0.46 -0.23
C TYR A 106 -11.48 -0.32 1.06
N TYR A 107 -11.15 -1.61 0.94
CA TYR A 107 -10.85 -2.47 2.07
C TYR A 107 -9.72 -1.91 2.95
N VAL A 108 -8.63 -1.48 2.33
CA VAL A 108 -7.46 -0.94 3.03
C VAL A 108 -7.74 0.45 3.62
N GLN A 109 -8.38 1.34 2.86
CA GLN A 109 -8.78 2.67 3.36
C GLN A 109 -9.79 2.55 4.52
N TYR A 110 -10.69 1.58 4.46
CA TYR A 110 -11.63 1.29 5.54
C TYR A 110 -10.93 0.82 6.80
N ALA A 111 -9.91 -0.05 6.69
CA ALA A 111 -9.09 -0.45 7.82
C ALA A 111 -8.43 0.77 8.48
N HIS A 112 -7.82 1.67 7.70
CA HIS A 112 -7.22 2.91 8.20
C HIS A 112 -8.25 3.80 8.93
N ALA A 113 -9.38 4.09 8.30
CA ALA A 113 -10.46 4.91 8.87
C ALA A 113 -11.06 4.28 10.15
N ARG A 114 -11.19 2.95 10.17
CA ARG A 114 -11.68 2.21 11.34
C ARG A 114 -10.72 2.34 12.52
N ILE A 115 -9.41 2.25 12.29
CA ILE A 115 -8.42 2.48 13.35
C ILE A 115 -8.55 3.91 13.88
N ALA A 116 -8.64 4.91 13.00
CA ALA A 116 -8.83 6.31 13.42
C ALA A 116 -10.08 6.47 14.30
N SER A 117 -11.18 5.80 13.95
CA SER A 117 -12.42 5.77 14.76
C SER A 117 -12.22 5.11 16.13
N ILE A 118 -11.47 4.00 16.20
CA ILE A 118 -11.16 3.31 17.46
C ILE A 118 -10.35 4.21 18.40
N LEU A 119 -9.34 4.90 17.87
CA LEU A 119 -8.51 5.84 18.64
C LEU A 119 -9.37 6.99 19.22
N ARG A 120 -10.23 7.61 18.40
CA ARG A 120 -11.17 8.65 18.87
C ARG A 120 -12.13 8.13 19.95
N LYS A 121 -12.62 6.89 19.83
CA LYS A 121 -13.51 6.28 20.83
C LYS A 121 -12.79 6.02 22.16
N ALA A 122 -11.52 5.61 22.10
CA ALA A 122 -10.71 5.39 23.29
C ALA A 122 -10.48 6.69 24.08
N GLU A 123 -10.19 7.78 23.38
CA GLU A 123 -10.04 9.10 24.00
C GLU A 123 -11.30 9.52 24.76
N GLY A 124 -12.49 9.23 24.21
CA GLY A 124 -13.78 9.52 24.85
C GLY A 124 -14.03 8.77 26.16
N VAL A 125 -13.30 7.70 26.44
CA VAL A 125 -13.35 6.95 27.72
C VAL A 125 -12.08 7.12 28.55
N GLY A 126 -11.24 8.11 28.23
CA GLY A 126 -10.02 8.42 28.97
C GLY A 126 -8.87 7.42 28.75
N LEU A 127 -8.92 6.63 27.67
CA LEU A 127 -7.85 5.72 27.27
C LEU A 127 -7.05 6.32 26.11
N ALA A 128 -5.74 6.14 26.14
CA ALA A 128 -4.84 6.61 25.10
C ALA A 128 -3.82 5.52 24.73
N PRO A 129 -3.28 5.54 23.50
CA PRO A 129 -2.13 4.73 23.14
C PRO A 129 -0.98 4.89 24.14
N ALA A 130 -0.40 3.78 24.59
CA ALA A 130 0.82 3.82 25.39
C ALA A 130 2.00 4.30 24.54
N ASP A 131 2.91 5.08 25.14
CA ASP A 131 4.24 5.25 24.59
C ASP A 131 5.01 3.93 24.78
N LEU A 132 5.24 3.21 23.68
CA LEU A 132 5.95 1.94 23.71
C LEU A 132 7.48 2.11 23.76
N GLY A 133 7.98 3.36 23.72
CA GLY A 133 9.41 3.65 23.70
C GLY A 133 10.07 3.00 22.50
N LEU A 134 9.67 3.43 21.29
CA LEU A 134 10.34 3.04 20.05
C LEU A 134 11.72 3.68 20.00
N VAL A 135 12.66 3.07 20.70
CA VAL A 135 14.08 3.36 20.58
C VAL A 135 14.59 2.61 19.35
N PRO A 136 15.34 3.25 18.45
CA PRO A 136 16.09 2.58 17.40
C PRO A 136 16.85 1.36 17.95
N ALA A 137 16.84 0.24 17.22
CA ALA A 137 17.37 -1.04 17.70
C ALA A 137 18.87 -0.97 18.09
N ASP A 138 19.60 -0.02 17.52
CA ASP A 138 21.00 0.30 17.81
C ASP A 138 21.22 1.05 19.14
N VAL A 139 20.15 1.52 19.79
CA VAL A 139 20.21 2.28 21.07
C VAL A 139 19.44 1.57 22.19
N ALA A 140 18.71 0.49 21.88
CA ALA A 140 18.00 -0.32 22.86
C ALA A 140 18.96 -1.23 23.64
N GLY A 141 19.46 -0.77 24.79
CA GLY A 141 20.12 -1.64 25.76
C GLY A 141 19.15 -2.65 26.40
N ASP A 142 19.70 -3.66 27.08
CA ASP A 142 19.03 -4.81 27.76
C ASP A 142 18.07 -4.43 28.93
N GLY A 143 17.41 -3.27 28.85
CA GLY A 143 16.46 -2.79 29.84
C GLY A 143 15.16 -3.59 29.87
N ALA A 144 14.62 -3.78 31.06
CA ALA A 144 13.31 -4.41 31.29
C ALA A 144 12.24 -3.79 30.38
N LEU A 145 11.44 -4.65 29.75
CA LEU A 145 10.30 -4.23 28.94
C LEU A 145 9.36 -3.39 29.82
N SER A 146 8.81 -2.30 29.28
CA SER A 146 7.73 -1.60 29.97
C SER A 146 6.54 -2.57 30.15
N GLY A 147 5.75 -2.42 31.22
CA GLY A 147 4.58 -3.27 31.44
C GLY A 147 3.58 -3.26 30.28
N ALA A 148 3.58 -2.20 29.46
CA ALA A 148 2.83 -2.13 28.20
C ALA A 148 3.40 -3.04 27.10
N ARG A 149 4.74 -3.15 26.97
CA ARG A 149 5.40 -4.11 26.06
C ARG A 149 5.16 -5.55 26.50
N GLU A 150 5.20 -5.85 27.79
CA GLU A 150 4.86 -7.19 28.30
C GLU A 150 3.39 -7.55 28.02
N ALA A 151 2.46 -6.61 28.24
CA ALA A 151 1.05 -6.81 27.91
C ALA A 151 0.83 -7.08 26.41
N LEU A 152 1.58 -6.40 25.53
CA LEU A 152 1.54 -6.58 24.07
C LEU A 152 2.02 -7.98 23.65
N LEU A 153 3.05 -8.51 24.29
CA LEU A 153 3.65 -9.80 23.93
C LEU A 153 2.88 -11.01 24.47
N SER A 154 1.80 -10.79 25.22
CA SER A 154 1.02 -11.87 25.86
C SER A 154 0.00 -12.57 24.95
N GLY A 155 -0.37 -11.98 23.81
CA GLY A 155 -1.45 -12.48 22.95
C GLY A 155 -1.03 -12.81 21.52
N ALA A 156 -1.59 -13.89 20.96
CA ALA A 156 -1.31 -14.32 19.59
C ALA A 156 -1.73 -13.28 18.52
N PRO A 157 -2.92 -12.63 18.61
CA PRO A 157 -3.34 -11.60 17.65
C PRO A 157 -2.43 -10.36 17.67
N GLU A 158 -2.00 -9.91 18.84
CA GLU A 158 -1.06 -8.80 19.03
C GLU A 158 0.27 -9.10 18.34
N ALA A 159 0.83 -10.29 18.59
CA ALA A 159 2.11 -10.70 18.02
C ALA A 159 2.05 -10.81 16.48
N MET A 160 0.92 -11.25 15.92
CA MET A 160 0.71 -11.29 14.47
C MET A 160 0.71 -9.89 13.86
N LEU A 161 -0.06 -8.95 14.44
CA LEU A 161 -0.12 -7.59 13.94
C LEU A 161 1.23 -6.86 14.09
N ALA A 162 1.93 -7.06 15.22
CA ALA A 162 3.27 -6.49 15.43
C ALA A 162 4.28 -6.98 14.38
N ARG A 163 4.28 -8.27 14.05
CA ARG A 163 5.13 -8.82 12.99
C ARG A 163 4.77 -8.26 11.61
N ALA A 164 3.48 -8.14 11.29
CA ALA A 164 3.03 -7.56 10.02
C ALA A 164 3.49 -6.10 9.87
N ILE A 165 3.41 -5.30 10.94
CA ILE A 165 3.92 -3.92 10.97
C ILE A 165 5.43 -3.89 10.75
N ALA A 166 6.17 -4.72 11.50
CA ALA A 166 7.64 -4.73 11.47
C ALA A 166 8.22 -5.12 10.09
N ARG A 167 7.46 -5.82 9.24
CA ARG A 167 7.89 -6.22 7.90
C ARG A 167 7.85 -5.10 6.85
N PHE A 168 7.23 -3.95 7.15
CA PHE A 168 7.07 -2.90 6.15
C PHE A 168 8.37 -2.41 5.50
N PRO A 169 9.48 -2.19 6.25
CA PRO A 169 10.75 -1.75 5.65
C PRO A 169 11.28 -2.75 4.61
N GLU A 170 11.24 -4.05 4.92
CA GLU A 170 11.66 -5.12 3.99
C GLU A 170 10.82 -5.10 2.70
N VAL A 171 9.50 -4.88 2.80
CA VAL A 171 8.63 -4.75 1.63
C VAL A 171 9.01 -3.55 0.76
N VAL A 172 9.44 -2.44 1.38
CA VAL A 172 9.91 -1.26 0.65
C VAL A 172 11.25 -1.53 -0.03
N GLU A 173 12.18 -2.20 0.66
CA GLU A 173 13.47 -2.62 0.10
C GLU A 173 13.26 -3.55 -1.10
N ASP A 174 12.37 -4.54 -0.98
CA ASP A 174 12.02 -5.45 -2.07
C ASP A 174 11.41 -4.70 -3.26
N ALA A 175 10.52 -3.73 -3.00
CA ALA A 175 9.91 -2.91 -4.05
C ALA A 175 10.94 -2.04 -4.79
N VAL A 176 11.94 -1.52 -4.08
CA VAL A 176 13.04 -0.75 -4.67
C VAL A 176 13.96 -1.67 -5.48
N ALA A 177 14.32 -2.84 -4.94
CA ALA A 177 15.20 -3.79 -5.61
C ALA A 177 14.58 -4.38 -6.88
N ALA A 178 13.27 -4.63 -6.87
CA ALA A 178 12.52 -5.11 -8.02
C ALA A 178 12.03 -3.98 -8.95
N GLU A 179 12.09 -2.72 -8.50
CA GLU A 179 11.48 -1.55 -9.15
C GLU A 179 10.00 -1.74 -9.49
N GLU A 180 9.28 -2.37 -8.57
CA GLU A 180 7.93 -2.88 -8.77
C GLU A 180 7.05 -2.59 -7.54
N THR A 181 5.80 -2.13 -7.78
CA THR A 181 4.94 -1.62 -6.70
C THR A 181 3.94 -2.63 -6.16
N GLN A 182 3.71 -3.75 -6.85
CA GLN A 182 2.64 -4.69 -6.48
C GLN A 182 2.85 -5.31 -5.09
N GLY A 183 4.10 -5.47 -4.65
CA GLY A 183 4.43 -5.94 -3.30
C GLY A 183 3.85 -5.03 -2.22
N ILE A 184 3.85 -3.71 -2.44
CA ILE A 184 3.28 -2.73 -1.50
C ILE A 184 1.75 -2.88 -1.42
N THR A 185 1.07 -3.09 -2.55
CA THR A 185 -0.40 -3.30 -2.56
C THR A 185 -0.80 -4.59 -1.84
N ALA A 186 -0.05 -5.67 -2.07
CA ALA A 186 -0.27 -6.95 -1.41
C ALA A 186 -0.04 -6.83 0.10
N TYR A 187 1.06 -6.18 0.50
CA TYR A 187 1.36 -5.88 1.90
C TYR A 187 0.26 -5.07 2.58
N ALA A 188 -0.22 -3.99 1.96
CA ALA A 188 -1.24 -3.14 2.56
C ALA A 188 -2.56 -3.92 2.78
N THR A 189 -2.93 -4.80 1.85
CA THR A 189 -4.08 -5.70 1.98
C THR A 189 -3.89 -6.70 3.11
N GLU A 190 -2.69 -7.29 3.23
CA GLU A 190 -2.37 -8.22 4.31
C GLU A 190 -2.37 -7.54 5.68
N LEU A 191 -1.82 -6.34 5.79
CA LEU A 191 -1.81 -5.57 7.03
C LEU A 191 -3.23 -5.20 7.46
N ALA A 192 -4.08 -4.76 6.52
CA ALA A 192 -5.50 -4.52 6.79
C ALA A 192 -6.22 -5.78 7.28
N THR A 193 -5.99 -6.92 6.60
CA THR A 193 -6.55 -8.23 6.99
C THR A 193 -6.10 -8.64 8.39
N THR A 194 -4.81 -8.49 8.68
CA THR A 194 -4.21 -8.82 9.98
C THR A 194 -4.80 -7.94 11.08
N PHE A 195 -4.96 -6.64 10.81
CA PHE A 195 -5.63 -5.72 11.73
C PHE A 195 -7.08 -6.12 12.00
N HIS A 196 -7.84 -6.52 10.98
CA HIS A 196 -9.21 -6.98 11.16
C HIS A 196 -9.29 -8.23 12.05
N GLY A 197 -8.36 -9.19 11.88
CA GLY A 197 -8.22 -10.34 12.77
C GLY A 197 -7.91 -9.92 14.21
N PHE A 198 -6.91 -9.05 14.38
CA PHE A 198 -6.57 -8.48 15.69
C PHE A 198 -7.78 -7.82 16.37
N TYR A 199 -8.52 -6.96 15.67
CA TYR A 199 -9.67 -6.27 16.25
C TYR A 199 -10.84 -7.21 16.59
N ARG A 200 -11.01 -8.29 15.84
CA ARG A 200 -12.02 -9.32 16.11
C ARG A 200 -11.68 -10.12 17.36
N ASP A 201 -10.42 -10.51 17.51
CA ASP A 201 -9.99 -11.50 18.50
C ASP A 201 -9.44 -10.86 19.79
N ALA A 202 -9.07 -9.58 19.76
CA ALA A 202 -8.54 -8.84 20.90
C ALA A 202 -9.35 -7.57 21.17
N ARG A 203 -9.96 -7.47 22.37
CA ARG A 203 -10.69 -6.28 22.80
C ARG A 203 -9.73 -5.09 22.97
N VAL A 204 -9.76 -4.14 22.03
CA VAL A 204 -8.82 -3.00 22.00
C VAL A 204 -9.15 -1.91 23.02
N VAL A 205 -10.44 -1.62 23.23
CA VAL A 205 -10.91 -0.60 24.17
C VAL A 205 -11.67 -1.27 25.31
N ASP A 206 -10.99 -1.37 26.44
CA ASP A 206 -11.50 -1.94 27.68
C ASP A 206 -11.12 -1.06 28.88
N PRO A 207 -12.07 -0.27 29.44
CA PRO A 207 -11.84 0.54 30.63
C PRO A 207 -11.46 -0.27 31.88
N ASP A 208 -11.82 -1.56 31.93
CA ASP A 208 -11.52 -2.45 33.06
C ASP A 208 -10.07 -2.97 33.03
N GLU A 209 -9.44 -2.95 31.85
CA GLU A 209 -8.03 -3.33 31.64
C GLU A 209 -7.23 -2.19 30.95
N PRO A 210 -7.04 -1.02 31.61
CA PRO A 210 -6.50 0.18 30.97
C PRO A 210 -5.07 0.00 30.42
N THR A 211 -4.20 -0.72 31.12
CA THR A 211 -2.82 -0.98 30.66
C THR A 211 -2.79 -1.82 29.39
N ARG A 212 -3.63 -2.86 29.30
CA ARG A 212 -3.73 -3.71 28.12
C ARG A 212 -4.37 -2.95 26.95
N SER A 213 -5.41 -2.16 27.23
CA SER A 213 -6.03 -1.29 26.26
C SER A 213 -5.04 -0.27 25.68
N ALA A 214 -4.23 0.38 26.52
CA ALA A 214 -3.21 1.33 26.08
C ALA A 214 -2.17 0.68 25.16
N ALA A 215 -1.71 -0.55 25.47
CA ALA A 215 -0.80 -1.30 24.62
C ALA A 215 -1.42 -1.67 23.27
N ARG A 216 -2.67 -2.16 23.26
CA ARG A 216 -3.43 -2.49 22.04
C ARG A 216 -3.73 -1.27 21.17
N LEU A 217 -4.00 -0.13 21.80
CA LEU A 217 -4.20 1.15 21.12
C LEU A 217 -2.92 1.64 20.46
N ALA A 218 -1.76 1.47 21.09
CA ALA A 218 -0.46 1.76 20.48
C ALA A 218 -0.19 0.88 19.27
N LEU A 219 -0.53 -0.41 19.33
CA LEU A 219 -0.41 -1.32 18.19
C LEU A 219 -1.34 -0.94 17.03
N ALA A 220 -2.58 -0.57 17.35
CA ALA A 220 -3.53 -0.07 16.35
C ALA A 220 -2.99 1.22 15.71
N GLN A 221 -2.48 2.16 16.51
CA GLN A 221 -1.88 3.40 16.01
C GLN A 221 -0.69 3.13 15.07
N ALA A 222 0.20 2.20 15.43
CA ALA A 222 1.31 1.78 14.58
C ALA A 222 0.81 1.17 13.26
N ALA A 223 -0.23 0.33 13.28
CA ALA A 223 -0.86 -0.19 12.07
C ALA A 223 -1.42 0.93 11.18
N ARG A 224 -2.10 1.93 11.77
CA ARG A 224 -2.63 3.10 11.03
C ARG A 224 -1.53 3.88 10.33
N ILE A 225 -0.44 4.19 11.05
CA ILE A 225 0.72 4.90 10.48
C ILE A 225 1.33 4.09 9.33
N THR A 226 1.48 2.78 9.52
CA THR A 226 2.09 1.90 8.52
C THR A 226 1.23 1.78 7.27
N LEU A 227 -0.10 1.65 7.42
CA LEU A 227 -1.05 1.71 6.31
C LEU A 227 -0.98 3.05 5.56
N ALA A 228 -0.94 4.17 6.30
CA ALA A 228 -0.83 5.49 5.69
C ALA A 228 0.46 5.65 4.88
N ASN A 229 1.59 5.14 5.40
CA ASN A 229 2.86 5.15 4.68
C ASN A 229 2.82 4.28 3.42
N ALA A 230 2.27 3.07 3.49
CA ALA A 230 2.12 2.19 2.34
C ALA A 230 1.24 2.81 1.24
N LEU A 231 0.11 3.42 1.62
CA LEU A 231 -0.77 4.12 0.69
C LEU A 231 -0.10 5.36 0.09
N ALA A 232 0.67 6.11 0.89
CA ALA A 232 1.40 7.29 0.43
C ALA A 232 2.46 6.96 -0.63
N LEU A 233 3.17 5.83 -0.51
CA LEU A 233 4.12 5.36 -1.53
C LEU A 233 3.44 5.08 -2.88
N LEU A 234 2.17 4.70 -2.86
CA LEU A 234 1.33 4.48 -4.04
C LEU A 234 0.62 5.74 -4.53
N GLY A 235 0.76 6.86 -3.81
CA GLY A 235 0.01 8.09 -4.04
C GLY A 235 -1.49 7.95 -3.75
N ILE A 236 -1.89 7.02 -2.89
CA ILE A 236 -3.30 6.77 -2.53
C ILE A 236 -3.63 7.46 -1.21
N SER A 237 -4.83 8.02 -1.09
CA SER A 237 -5.25 8.68 0.15
C SER A 237 -5.50 7.68 1.30
N ALA A 238 -5.26 8.13 2.53
CA ALA A 238 -5.53 7.37 3.77
C ALA A 238 -6.56 8.14 4.63
N PRO A 239 -7.87 7.95 4.39
CA PRO A 239 -8.91 8.76 5.02
C PRO A 239 -9.07 8.46 6.52
N ASP A 240 -9.38 9.48 7.32
CA ASP A 240 -9.66 9.34 8.76
C ASP A 240 -11.11 8.92 9.08
N SER A 241 -11.96 8.89 8.05
CA SER A 241 -13.35 8.45 8.06
C SER A 241 -13.76 8.04 6.64
N MET A 242 -14.52 6.95 6.52
CA MET A 242 -15.19 6.50 5.30
C MET A 242 -16.65 6.15 5.58
#